data_AF-A0A661CFE3-F1
#
_entry.id   AF-A0A661CFE3-F1
#
_cell.length_a   1.000
_cell.length_b   1.000
_cell.length_c   1.000
_cell.angle_alpha   90.00
_cell.angle_beta   90.00
_cell.angle_gamma   90.00
#
_symmetry.space_group_name_H-M   'P 1'
#
loop_
_entity.id
_entity.type
_entity.pdbx_description
1 polymer ?
#
loop_
_entity_poly.entity_id
_entity_poly.type
_entity_poly.pdbx_seq_one_letter_code
_entity_poly.pdbx_strand_id
1 'polypeptide(L)'
;MPILLVVGLVNTLLVLATSVYAVTVCSTPSITIPNNDSTGISDTLTLNDHGKLYDLNVNLDVSHTHVGELIVSLTHDDTGTDVMLIEQPGIPEARIGCTGHNIVNLTIDDEGSYS
;
A
#
# COMPACT_ATOMS: atom_id res chain seq x y z
N MET A 1 47.09 -27.19 -42.11
CA MET A 1 46.00 -27.90 -41.41
C MET A 1 45.16 -26.85 -40.70
N PRO A 2 43.90 -26.59 -41.06
CA PRO A 2 43.07 -25.67 -40.30
C PRO A 2 42.10 -26.46 -39.41
N ILE A 3 42.17 -26.26 -38.09
CA ILE A 3 41.01 -26.52 -37.22
C ILE A 3 40.57 -25.16 -36.71
N LEU A 4 39.52 -24.66 -37.33
CA LEU A 4 38.74 -23.52 -36.88
C LEU A 4 37.84 -24.02 -35.74
N LEU A 5 38.20 -23.74 -34.49
CA LEU A 5 37.34 -24.02 -33.34
C LEU A 5 36.36 -22.86 -33.17
N VAL A 6 35.16 -23.01 -33.74
CA VAL A 6 34.02 -22.14 -33.41
C VAL A 6 33.46 -22.65 -32.09
N VAL A 7 33.84 -22.04 -30.96
CA VAL A 7 33.09 -22.19 -29.70
C VAL A 7 31.86 -21.30 -29.83
N GLY A 8 30.79 -21.83 -30.41
CA GLY A 8 29.49 -21.20 -30.39
C GLY A 8 28.98 -21.17 -28.96
N LEU A 9 29.17 -20.06 -28.25
CA LEU A 9 28.36 -19.73 -27.07
C LEU A 9 26.96 -19.34 -27.54
N VAL A 10 26.19 -20.32 -28.03
CA VAL A 10 24.73 -20.24 -27.99
C VAL A 10 24.29 -20.71 -26.61
N ASN A 11 24.62 -19.93 -25.58
CA ASN A 11 23.92 -20.06 -24.31
C ASN A 11 23.94 -18.79 -23.46
N THR A 12 23.81 -17.62 -24.07
CA THR A 12 23.36 -16.43 -23.35
C THR A 12 21.84 -16.38 -23.47
N LEU A 13 21.17 -17.31 -22.79
CA LEU A 13 19.78 -17.10 -22.42
C LEU A 13 19.80 -15.94 -21.41
N LEU A 14 19.70 -14.70 -21.90
CA LEU A 14 19.36 -13.56 -21.08
C LEU A 14 17.89 -13.75 -20.69
N VAL A 15 17.66 -14.53 -19.63
CA VAL A 15 16.36 -14.54 -18.95
C VAL A 15 16.25 -13.19 -18.27
N LEU A 16 15.64 -12.20 -18.94
CA LEU A 16 15.03 -11.07 -18.27
C LEU A 16 13.77 -11.58 -17.55
N ALA A 17 13.96 -12.46 -16.56
CA ALA A 17 12.92 -12.69 -15.58
C ALA A 17 12.92 -11.43 -14.72
N THR A 18 11.97 -10.54 -14.99
CA THR A 18 11.58 -9.55 -13.98
C THR A 18 11.09 -10.36 -12.80
N SER A 19 11.92 -10.49 -11.76
CA SER A 19 11.50 -11.12 -10.52
C SER A 19 10.30 -10.32 -10.01
N VAL A 20 9.13 -10.96 -9.95
CA VAL A 20 8.05 -10.45 -9.11
C VAL A 20 8.46 -10.82 -7.70
N TYR A 21 8.91 -9.83 -6.93
CA TYR A 21 9.22 -10.00 -5.52
C TYR A 21 8.27 -9.12 -4.73
N ALA A 22 7.83 -9.63 -3.59
CA ALA A 22 7.06 -8.87 -2.63
C ALA A 22 8.01 -8.00 -1.80
N VAL A 23 7.59 -6.77 -1.56
CA VAL A 23 8.27 -5.84 -0.66
C VAL A 23 7.29 -5.47 0.44
N THR A 24 7.75 -5.55 1.69
CA THR A 24 6.98 -5.09 2.83
C THR A 24 7.77 -3.99 3.52
N VAL A 25 7.15 -2.82 3.65
CA VAL A 25 7.70 -1.69 4.40
C VAL A 25 6.70 -1.29 5.46
N CYS A 26 7.20 -1.00 6.66
CA CYS A 26 6.38 -0.63 7.81
C CYS A 26 6.89 0.68 8.40
N SER A 27 5.97 1.46 8.94
CA SER A 27 6.25 2.63 9.76
C SER A 27 5.38 2.59 11.01
N THR A 28 5.88 3.17 12.09
CA THR A 28 5.18 3.30 13.38
C THR A 28 5.31 4.74 13.87
N PRO A 29 4.78 5.69 13.11
CA PRO A 29 4.89 7.09 13.44
C PRO A 29 4.09 7.28 14.73
N SER A 30 4.73 7.64 15.84
CA SER A 30 4.05 7.83 17.13
C SER A 30 3.26 9.15 17.14
N ILE A 31 2.41 9.35 16.14
CA ILE A 31 1.64 10.55 15.85
C ILE A 31 0.23 10.37 16.40
N THR A 32 -0.28 11.41 17.04
CA THR A 32 -1.68 11.46 17.48
C THR A 32 -2.54 11.96 16.35
N ILE A 33 -3.65 11.27 16.06
CA ILE A 33 -4.65 11.72 15.10
C ILE A 33 -5.52 12.79 15.78
N PRO A 34 -5.56 14.03 15.27
CA PRO A 34 -6.37 15.10 15.83
C PRO A 34 -7.87 14.88 15.55
N ASN A 35 -8.72 15.21 16.53
CA ASN A 35 -10.16 15.19 16.34
C ASN A 35 -10.61 16.39 15.49
N ASN A 36 -11.53 16.15 14.54
CA ASN A 36 -12.21 17.20 13.75
C ASN A 36 -11.25 18.18 13.04
N ASP A 37 -10.12 17.67 12.56
CA ASP A 37 -9.16 18.44 11.75
C ASP A 37 -9.17 17.91 10.32
N SER A 38 -9.61 18.74 9.38
CA SER A 38 -9.67 18.40 7.96
C SER A 38 -8.29 18.29 7.29
N THR A 39 -7.24 18.78 7.94
CA THR A 39 -5.86 18.65 7.46
C THR A 39 -5.32 17.25 7.78
N GLY A 40 -5.77 16.67 8.89
CA GLY A 40 -5.31 15.37 9.35
C GLY A 40 -3.81 15.31 9.68
N ILE A 41 -3.26 14.11 9.57
CA ILE A 41 -1.83 13.81 9.70
C ILE A 41 -1.43 12.86 8.57
N SER A 42 -0.16 12.90 8.19
CA SER A 42 0.40 12.02 7.17
C SER A 42 1.64 11.29 7.70
N ASP A 43 1.85 10.10 7.15
CA ASP A 43 3.09 9.33 7.29
C ASP A 43 3.52 8.86 5.90
N THR A 44 4.81 8.99 5.60
CA THR A 44 5.35 8.72 4.27
C THR A 44 6.31 7.54 4.33
N LEU A 45 6.00 6.51 3.55
CA LEU A 45 6.86 5.36 3.32
C LEU A 45 7.62 5.53 2.01
N THR A 46 8.96 5.55 2.07
CA THR A 46 9.79 5.62 0.85
C THR A 46 10.14 4.23 0.35
N LEU A 47 9.76 3.93 -0.89
CA LEU A 47 10.17 2.74 -1.63
C LEU A 47 11.32 3.11 -2.57
N ASN A 48 12.49 2.47 -2.40
CA ASN A 48 13.63 2.69 -3.29
C ASN A 48 13.62 1.76 -4.51
N ASP A 49 12.63 0.88 -4.58
CA ASP A 49 12.48 -0.08 -5.66
C ASP A 49 11.80 0.54 -6.88
N HIS A 50 12.12 0.02 -8.05
CA HIS A 50 11.61 0.51 -9.32
C HIS A 50 10.89 -0.62 -10.06
N GLY A 51 9.73 -0.32 -10.63
CA GLY A 51 8.97 -1.30 -11.40
C GLY A 51 7.49 -0.94 -11.52
N LYS A 52 6.71 -1.92 -11.98
CA LYS A 52 5.25 -1.84 -11.96
C LYS A 52 4.75 -2.55 -10.71
N LEU A 53 3.80 -1.92 -10.02
CA LEU A 53 3.01 -2.58 -8.97
C LEU A 53 1.99 -3.50 -9.64
N TYR A 54 1.95 -4.75 -9.18
CA TYR A 54 1.01 -5.77 -9.66
C TYR A 54 -0.03 -6.16 -8.60
N ASP A 55 0.28 -5.92 -7.33
CA ASP A 55 -0.49 -6.26 -6.13
C ASP A 55 -0.14 -5.23 -5.06
N LEU A 56 -1.11 -4.79 -4.26
CA LEU A 56 -0.93 -3.82 -3.20
C LEU A 56 -1.80 -4.14 -1.98
N ASN A 57 -1.11 -4.59 -0.93
CA ASN A 57 -1.70 -4.85 0.38
C ASN A 57 -1.33 -3.75 1.38
N VAL A 58 -2.32 -3.07 1.95
CA VAL A 58 -2.14 -2.04 2.98
C VAL A 58 -2.57 -2.58 4.33
N ASN A 59 -1.63 -2.68 5.27
CA ASN A 59 -1.93 -3.06 6.66
C ASN A 59 -1.96 -1.83 7.56
N LEU A 60 -3.07 -1.65 8.28
CA LEU A 60 -3.32 -0.51 9.14
C LEU A 60 -3.57 -0.93 10.59
N ASP A 61 -2.84 -0.29 11.51
CA ASP A 61 -3.10 -0.30 12.95
C ASP A 61 -3.18 1.15 13.43
N VAL A 62 -4.37 1.59 13.84
CA VAL A 62 -4.67 2.97 14.19
C VAL A 62 -5.46 3.02 15.49
N SER A 63 -4.95 3.82 16.42
CA SER A 63 -5.63 4.14 17.68
C SER A 63 -6.30 5.52 17.58
N HIS A 64 -7.63 5.57 17.75
CA HIS A 64 -8.38 6.82 17.75
C HIS A 64 -9.70 6.70 18.52
N THR A 65 -10.05 7.67 19.36
CA THR A 65 -11.20 7.53 20.27
C THR A 65 -12.53 7.22 19.56
N HIS A 66 -12.69 7.61 18.30
CA HIS A 66 -13.88 7.34 17.48
C HIS A 66 -13.48 6.96 16.04
N VAL A 67 -13.57 5.68 15.68
CA VAL A 67 -13.20 5.20 14.34
C VAL A 67 -14.15 5.69 13.25
N GLY A 68 -15.41 6.00 13.59
CA GLY A 68 -16.43 6.49 12.65
C GLY A 68 -16.13 7.86 12.06
N GLU A 69 -15.19 8.61 12.64
CA GLU A 69 -14.75 9.92 12.13
C GLU A 69 -13.54 9.80 11.20
N LEU A 70 -12.91 8.63 11.12
CA LEU A 70 -11.66 8.46 10.38
C LEU A 70 -11.91 8.44 8.87
N ILE A 71 -11.10 9.23 8.17
CA ILE A 71 -10.88 9.13 6.73
C ILE A 71 -9.42 8.75 6.56
N VAL A 72 -9.15 7.68 5.81
CA VAL A 72 -7.79 7.24 5.50
C VAL A 72 -7.65 7.20 3.99
N SER A 73 -6.72 7.99 3.46
CA SER A 73 -6.32 7.98 2.06
C SER A 73 -4.89 7.49 1.90
N LEU A 74 -4.63 6.83 0.78
CA LEU A 74 -3.30 6.49 0.31
C LEU A 74 -3.01 7.35 -0.92
N THR A 75 -1.95 8.15 -0.83
CA THR A 75 -1.51 9.00 -1.93
C THR A 75 -0.16 8.51 -2.46
N HIS A 76 -0.05 8.37 -3.78
CA HIS A 76 1.22 8.19 -4.47
C HIS A 76 1.79 9.57 -4.81
N ASP A 77 2.78 10.02 -4.04
CA ASP A 77 3.32 11.39 -4.10
C ASP A 77 3.82 11.78 -5.50
N ASP A 78 4.47 10.87 -6.23
CA ASP A 78 5.06 11.16 -7.54
C ASP A 78 4.01 11.41 -8.64
N THR A 79 2.88 10.69 -8.60
CA THR A 79 1.80 10.85 -9.60
C THR A 79 0.63 11.69 -9.10
N GLY A 80 0.56 11.95 -7.79
CA GLY A 80 -0.59 12.56 -7.13
C GLY A 80 -1.84 11.67 -7.15
N THR A 81 -1.70 10.38 -7.39
CA THR A 81 -2.83 9.43 -7.38
C THR A 81 -3.29 9.23 -5.95
N ASP A 82 -4.56 9.49 -5.67
CA ASP A 82 -5.16 9.33 -4.34
C ASP A 82 -6.25 8.27 -4.36
N VAL A 83 -6.25 7.41 -3.35
CA VAL A 83 -7.28 6.39 -3.15
C VAL A 83 -7.75 6.46 -1.70
N MET A 84 -9.05 6.59 -1.51
CA MET A 84 -9.67 6.52 -0.20
C MET A 84 -9.84 5.05 0.20
N LEU A 85 -9.21 4.68 1.31
CA LEU A 85 -9.22 3.32 1.85
C LEU A 85 -10.33 3.14 2.90
N ILE A 86 -10.55 4.18 3.70
CA ILE A 86 -11.56 4.21 4.77
C ILE A 86 -12.27 5.55 4.69
N GLU A 87 -13.61 5.52 4.66
CA GLU A 87 -14.46 6.71 4.67
C GLU A 87 -15.50 6.59 5.77
N GLN A 88 -15.22 7.17 6.94
CA GLN A 88 -16.16 7.33 8.05
C GLN A 88 -17.04 6.09 8.31
N PRO A 89 -16.45 4.96 8.75
CA PRO A 89 -17.17 3.69 8.89
C PRO A 89 -18.47 3.83 9.67
N GLY A 90 -19.56 3.25 9.15
CA GLY A 90 -20.88 3.27 9.79
C GLY A 90 -21.79 4.42 9.36
N ILE A 91 -21.34 5.34 8.51
CA ILE A 91 -22.20 6.36 7.86
C ILE A 91 -22.74 5.79 6.53
N PRO A 92 -24.02 6.06 6.15
CA PRO A 92 -24.99 6.96 6.79
C PRO A 92 -25.87 6.33 7.87
N GLU A 93 -25.73 5.02 8.12
CA GLU A 93 -26.61 4.26 9.02
C GLU A 93 -26.58 4.79 10.46
N ALA A 94 -25.40 5.23 10.92
CA ALA A 94 -25.19 5.95 12.17
C ALA A 94 -24.90 7.43 11.90
N ARG A 95 -25.50 8.32 12.70
CA ARG A 95 -25.29 9.78 12.59
C ARG A 95 -23.85 10.24 12.87
N ILE A 96 -23.05 9.42 13.54
CA ILE A 96 -21.67 9.71 14.00
C ILE A 96 -20.70 8.59 13.54
N GLY A 97 -21.16 7.65 12.71
CA GLY A 97 -20.39 6.44 12.37
C GLY A 97 -20.20 5.48 13.54
N CYS A 98 -19.27 4.55 13.40
CA CYS A 98 -18.93 3.52 14.37
C CYS A 98 -18.21 4.12 15.60
N THR A 99 -18.65 3.73 16.80
CA THR A 99 -18.08 4.20 18.09
C THR A 99 -16.89 3.36 18.58
N GLY A 100 -16.34 2.50 17.72
CA GLY A 100 -15.12 1.76 18.02
C GLY A 100 -13.94 2.69 18.28
N HIS A 101 -12.93 2.20 18.99
CA HIS A 101 -11.78 3.01 19.42
C HIS A 101 -10.49 2.72 18.64
N ASN A 102 -10.43 1.63 17.88
CA ASN A 102 -9.22 1.25 17.18
C ASN A 102 -9.55 0.53 15.88
N ILE A 103 -8.66 0.66 14.92
CA ILE A 103 -8.53 -0.25 13.78
C ILE A 103 -7.32 -1.12 14.10
N VAL A 104 -7.52 -2.42 14.28
CA VAL A 104 -6.46 -3.36 14.66
C VAL A 104 -6.35 -4.41 13.56
N ASN A 105 -5.15 -4.55 13.00
CA ASN A 105 -4.82 -5.58 12.02
C ASN A 105 -5.79 -5.60 10.82
N LEU A 106 -6.12 -4.41 10.30
CA LEU A 106 -6.92 -4.27 9.08
C LEU A 106 -5.99 -4.37 7.88
N THR A 107 -6.19 -5.39 7.04
CA THR A 107 -5.56 -5.48 5.73
C THR A 107 -6.57 -5.11 4.66
N ILE A 108 -6.19 -4.16 3.82
CA ILE A 108 -6.94 -3.70 2.66
C ILE A 108 -6.17 -4.20 1.44
N ASP A 109 -6.85 -5.00 0.63
CA ASP A 109 -6.30 -5.77 -0.49
C ASP A 109 -6.98 -5.29 -1.79
N ASP A 110 -6.21 -5.13 -2.86
CA ASP A 110 -6.72 -4.72 -4.17
C ASP A 110 -7.41 -5.87 -4.94
N GLU A 111 -7.32 -7.10 -4.44
CA GLU A 111 -8.00 -8.29 -4.99
C GLU A 111 -9.46 -8.44 -4.51
N GLY A 112 -10.07 -7.37 -4.02
CA GLY A 112 -11.47 -7.35 -3.58
C GLY A 112 -12.45 -7.65 -4.73
N SER A 113 -13.03 -8.85 -4.75
CA SER A 113 -14.16 -9.17 -5.63
C SER A 113 -15.47 -8.66 -5.03
N TYR A 114 -16.29 -7.97 -5.83
CA TYR A 114 -17.66 -7.66 -5.45
C TYR A 114 -18.48 -8.96 -5.34
N SER A 115 -19.24 -9.14 -4.25
CA SER A 115 -20.29 -10.17 -4.15
C SER A 115 -21.65 -9.50 -4.00
#